data_AF-A0A3S5WKW9-F1
#
_entry.id   AF-A0A3S5WKW9-F1
#
_cell.length_a   1.000
_cell.length_b   1.000
_cell.length_c   1.000
_cell.angle_alpha   90.00
_cell.angle_beta   90.00
_cell.angle_gamma   90.00
#
_symmetry.space_group_name_H-M   'P 1'
#
loop_
_entity.id
_entity.type
_entity.pdbx_description
1 polymer ?
#
loop_
_entity_poly.entity_id
_entity_poly.type
_entity_poly.pdbx_seq_one_letter_code
_entity_poly.pdbx_strand_id
1 'polypeptide(L)' 'MKLFIFSLFVIVTSIVSGIAIAELSYFILLIIKYLAYGEVDFRWSEVLRGLRMGCVGGGILGFGIVLFRFLGIKGF' A
#
# COMPACT_ATOMS: atom_id res chain seq x y z
N MET A 1 -13.71 3.47 23.28
CA MET A 1 -14.31 3.17 21.94
C MET A 1 -13.79 4.09 20.83
N LYS A 2 -13.81 5.42 20.97
CA LYS A 2 -13.36 6.36 19.90
C LYS A 2 -11.93 6.12 19.39
N LEU A 3 -10.97 5.85 20.29
CA LEU A 3 -9.57 5.55 19.93
C LEU A 3 -9.42 4.26 19.10
N PHE A 4 -10.19 3.23 19.44
CA PHE A 4 -10.11 1.92 18.78
C PHE A 4 -10.65 1.99 17.34
N ILE A 5 -11.74 2.74 17.14
CA ILE A 5 -12.33 3.01 15.82
C ILE A 5 -11.36 3.82 14.96
N PHE A 6 -10.71 4.83 15.54
CA PHE A 6 -9.70 5.62 14.83
C PHE A 6 -8.50 4.77 14.40
N SER A 7 -8.00 3.89 15.26
CA SER A 7 -6.92 2.95 14.92
C SER A 7 -7.28 1.99 13.79
N LEU A 8 -8.50 1.43 13.82
CA LEU A 8 -9.00 0.59 12.71
C LEU A 8 -9.10 1.38 11.40
N PHE A 9 -9.60 2.62 11.46
CA PHE A 9 -9.67 3.49 10.30
C PHE A 9 -8.28 3.73 9.68
N VAL A 10 -7.27 4.04 10.51
CA VAL A 10 -5.89 4.26 10.07
C VAL A 10 -5.29 3.01 9.43
N ILE A 11 -5.55 1.83 9.97
CA ILE A 11 -5.05 0.58 9.39
C ILE A 11 -5.69 0.34 8.01
N VAL A 12 -7.00 0.52 7.89
CA VAL A 12 -7.71 0.33 6.62
C VAL A 12 -7.24 1.34 5.57
N THR A 13 -7.11 2.62 5.93
CA THR A 13 -6.63 3.64 4.98
C THR A 13 -5.18 3.40 4.56
N SER A 14 -4.34 2.90 5.47
CA SER A 14 -2.94 2.53 5.16
C SER A 14 -2.85 1.31 4.22
N ILE A 15 -3.74 0.33 4.37
CA ILE A 15 -3.82 -0.81 3.44
C ILE A 15 -4.28 -0.34 2.06
N VAL A 16 -5.33 0.48 2.00
CA VAL A 16 -5.85 1.03 0.73
C VAL A 16 -4.79 1.89 0.03
N SER A 17 -4.07 2.74 0.76
CA SER A 17 -2.98 3.54 0.19
C SER A 17 -1.83 2.67 -0.30
N GLY A 18 -1.45 1.63 0.45
CA GLY A 18 -0.43 0.66 0.04
C GLY A 18 -0.78 -0.06 -1.26
N ILE A 19 -2.04 -0.50 -1.41
CA ILE A 19 -2.53 -1.10 -2.66
C ILE A 19 -2.51 -0.08 -3.80
N ALA A 20 -3.03 1.12 -3.58
CA ALA A 20 -3.06 2.16 -4.60
C ALA A 20 -1.65 2.51 -5.11
N ILE A 21 -0.67 2.64 -4.21
CA ILE A 21 0.73 2.93 -4.58
C ILE A 21 1.34 1.77 -5.38
N ALA A 22 1.06 0.51 -4.99
CA ALA A 22 1.56 -0.66 -5.70
C ALA A 22 1.01 -0.73 -7.14
N GLU A 23 -0.29 -0.50 -7.33
CA GLU A 23 -0.93 -0.46 -8.65
C GLU A 23 -0.40 0.70 -9.50
N LEU A 24 -0.25 1.89 -8.90
CA LEU A 24 0.25 3.08 -9.61
C LEU A 24 1.71 2.88 -10.03
N SER A 25 2.53 2.25 -9.18
CA SER A 25 3.92 1.89 -9.51
C SER A 25 3.99 0.87 -10.65
N TYR A 26 3.11 -0.14 -10.64
CA TYR A 26 3.00 -1.11 -11.72
C TYR A 26 2.61 -0.44 -13.04
N PHE A 27 1.66 0.49 -13.02
CA PHE A 27 1.24 1.24 -14.20
C PHE A 27 2.38 2.10 -14.76
N ILE A 28 3.13 2.79 -13.90
CA ILE A 28 4.33 3.54 -14.31
C ILE A 28 5.36 2.62 -14.96
N LEU A 29 5.64 1.46 -14.35
CA LEU A 29 6.57 0.47 -14.90
C LEU A 29 6.10 -0.08 -16.26
N LEU A 30 4.79 -0.25 -16.44
CA LEU A 30 4.21 -0.67 -17.71
C LEU A 30 4.46 0.37 -18.81
N ILE A 31 4.26 1.66 -18.50
CA ILE A 31 4.53 2.77 -19.44
C ILE A 31 6.02 2.82 -19.78
N ILE A 32 6.90 2.69 -18.79
CA ILE A 32 8.36 2.70 -19.02
C ILE A 32 8.77 1.52 -19.91
N LYS A 33 8.26 0.31 -19.65
CA LYS A 33 8.52 -0.87 -20.48
C LYS A 33 8.03 -0.67 -21.91
N TYR A 34 6.83 -0.11 -22.07
CA TYR A 34 6.29 0.22 -23.39
C TYR A 34 7.20 1.21 -24.14
N LEU A 35 7.67 2.26 -23.47
CA LEU A 35 8.58 3.24 -24.08
C LEU A 35 9.94 2.62 -24.45
N ALA A 36 10.45 1.71 -23.62
CA ALA A 36 11.78 1.14 -23.76
C ALA A 36 11.86 -0.03 -24.76
N TYR A 37 10.83 -0.87 -24.83
CA TYR A 37 10.85 -2.12 -25.60
C TYR A 37 9.73 -2.22 -26.64
N GLY A 38 8.77 -1.29 -26.65
CA GLY A 38 7.64 -1.27 -27.60
C GLY A 38 6.57 -2.34 -27.34
N GLU A 39 6.73 -3.16 -26.29
CA GLU A 39 5.82 -4.25 -25.95
C GLU A 39 5.10 -3.97 -24.63
N VAL A 40 3.80 -4.30 -24.58
CA VAL A 40 2.97 -4.25 -23.37
C VAL A 40 2.61 -5.67 -22.97
N ASP A 41 3.32 -6.22 -22.00
CA ASP A 41 3.00 -7.51 -21.40
C ASP A 41 2.24 -7.30 -20.09
N PHE A 42 0.90 -7.30 -20.18
CA PHE A 42 0.03 -7.08 -19.03
C PHE A 42 -0.29 -8.41 -18.36
N ARG A 43 0.36 -8.67 -17.21
CA ARG A 43 0.21 -9.94 -16.48
C ARG A 43 -0.63 -9.75 -15.22
N TRP A 44 -1.78 -10.42 -15.17
CA TRP A 44 -2.62 -10.50 -13.97
C TRP A 44 -1.88 -11.02 -12.73
N SER A 45 -0.84 -11.85 -12.92
CA SER A 45 0.03 -12.30 -11.84
C SER A 45 0.81 -11.16 -11.17
N GLU A 46 1.18 -10.12 -11.91
CA GLU A 46 1.88 -8.96 -11.35
C GLU A 46 0.93 -8.04 -10.59
N VAL A 47 -0.32 -7.89 -11.06
CA VAL A 47 -1.39 -7.18 -10.33
C VAL A 47 -1.69 -7.87 -8.99
N LEU A 48 -1.87 -9.20 -9.00
CA LEU A 48 -2.05 -9.96 -7.75
C LEU A 48 -0.85 -9.84 -6.80
N ARG A 49 0.37 -9.77 -7.36
CA ARG A 49 1.59 -9.55 -6.58
C ARG A 49 1.62 -8.14 -5.99
N GLY A 50 1.23 -7.13 -6.76
CA GLY A 50 1.10 -5.73 -6.32
C GLY A 50 0.08 -5.60 -5.19
N LEU A 51 -1.10 -6.19 -5.35
CA LEU A 51 -2.14 -6.23 -4.32
C LEU A 51 -1.63 -6.89 -3.02
N ARG A 52 -0.93 -8.03 -3.13
CA ARG A 52 -0.36 -8.72 -1.96
C ARG A 52 0.72 -7.89 -1.26
N MET A 53 1.62 -7.26 -2.02
CA MET A 53 2.66 -6.39 -1.47
C MET A 53 2.06 -5.13 -0.84
N GLY A 54 1.07 -4.52 -1.49
CA GLY A 54 0.35 -3.34 -0.99
C GLY A 54 -0.43 -3.63 0.29
N CYS A 55 -1.09 -4.79 0.38
CA CYS A 55 -1.74 -5.25 1.61
C CYS A 55 -0.75 -5.47 2.76
N VAL A 56 0.36 -6.17 2.51
CA VAL A 56 1.34 -6.47 3.55
C VAL A 56 2.06 -5.20 4.00
N GLY A 57 2.55 -4.39 3.06
CA GLY A 57 3.25 -3.14 3.36
C GLY A 57 2.34 -2.10 4.02
N GLY A 58 1.14 -1.90 3.47
CA GLY A 58 0.14 -0.99 4.03
C GLY A 58 -0.36 -1.45 5.41
N GLY A 59 -0.47 -2.77 5.62
CA GLY A 59 -0.82 -3.36 6.91
C GLY A 59 0.26 -3.14 7.96
N ILE A 60 1.54 -3.40 7.64
CA ILE A 60 2.68 -3.16 8.56
C ILE A 60 2.77 -1.67 8.93
N LEU A 61 2.63 -0.78 7.95
CA LEU A 61 2.64 0.68 8.20
C LEU A 61 1.48 1.09 9.11
N GLY A 62 0.26 0.65 8.82
CA GLY A 62 -0.92 0.95 9.62
C GLY A 62 -0.80 0.44 11.05
N PHE A 63 -0.29 -0.79 11.22
CA PHE A 63 -0.03 -1.38 12.53
C PHE A 63 1.06 -0.60 13.29
N GLY A 64 2.13 -0.21 12.59
CA GLY A 64 3.20 0.61 13.15
C GLY A 64 2.69 1.94 13.68
N ILE A 65 1.88 2.67 12.90
CA ILE A 65 1.28 3.95 13.32
C ILE A 65 0.43 3.77 14.58
N VAL A 66 -0.39 2.72 14.63
CA VAL A 66 -1.20 2.41 15.82
C VAL A 66 -0.33 2.10 17.03
N LEU A 67 0.74 1.32 16.85
CA LEU A 67 1.68 0.96 17.92
C LEU A 67 2.44 2.18 18.47
N PHE A 68 2.98 3.03 17.60
CA PHE A 68 3.65 4.28 17.98
C PHE A 68 2.73 5.21 18.78
N ARG A 69 1.45 5.24 18.40
CA ARG A 69 0.43 6.02 19.10
C ARG A 69 0.07 5.45 20.47
N PHE A 70 0.03 4.12 20.62
CA PHE A 70 -0.15 3.47 21.92
C PHE A 70 1.05 3.68 22.85
N LEU A 71 2.27 3.74 22.30
CA LEU A 71 3.50 4.04 23.04
C LEU A 71 3.63 5.53 23.43
N GLY A 72 2.67 6.38 23.05
CA GLY A 72 2.64 7.79 23.41
C GLY A 72 3.70 8.64 22.71
N ILE A 73 4.30 8.13 21.62
CA ILE A 73 5.28 8.86 20.82
C ILE A 73 4.53 9.93 20.02
N LYS A 74 4.57 11.17 20.52
CA LYS A 74 3.97 12.34 19.88
C LYS A 74 4.87 12.80 18.73
N GLY A 75 4.44 12.62 17.48
CA GLY A 75 5.21 13.03 16.31
C GLY A 75 4.84 12.35 14.99
N PHE A 76 3.94 11.36 15.02
CA PHE A 76 3.33 10.76 13.83
C PHE A 76 1.84 11.10 13.73
#